data_AF-A0A962BFN8-F1
#
_entry.id   AF-A0A962BFN8-F1
#
_cell.length_a   1.000
_cell.length_b   1.000
_cell.length_c   1.000
_cell.angle_alpha   90.00
_cell.angle_beta   90.00
_cell.angle_gamma   90.00
#
_symmetry.space_group_name_H-M   'P 1'
#
loop_
_entity.id
_entity.type
_entity.pdbx_description
1 polymer ?
#
loop_
_entity_poly.entity_id
_entity_poly.type
_entity_poly.pdbx_seq_one_letter_code
_entity_poly.pdbx_strand_id
1 'polypeptide(L)'
;MFVRGFLLLALCVLCVSALAAPAALAESVHGAQEAITAIESTADGAHAEHASKEAGLPQFDPSTYASQVFWLAVAFLILYVFFSTRILPAISGLLENRQAHIQGDLETAERLKNEAESVQKTYDDSLSSARAQASETLAAMHEKIKAHTIKQNKAFQEKTTNELHAVESRIAKATEDAIAEMDAVATNIATDILRKLTGIETTPEEAGKILKSMNKKEAA
;
A
#
# COMPACT_ATOMS: atom_id res chain seq x y z
N MET A 1 -57.70 26.96 -51.25
CA MET A 1 -57.49 25.49 -51.15
C MET A 1 -56.05 25.06 -51.43
N PHE A 2 -55.32 25.70 -52.34
CA PHE A 2 -53.96 25.29 -52.73
C PHE A 2 -52.85 25.49 -51.67
N VAL A 3 -52.98 26.50 -50.81
CA VAL A 3 -51.93 26.86 -49.82
C VAL A 3 -51.82 25.83 -48.67
N ARG A 4 -52.94 25.26 -48.23
CA ARG A 4 -52.98 24.23 -47.16
C ARG A 4 -52.34 22.90 -47.59
N GLY A 5 -52.42 22.54 -48.87
CA GLY A 5 -51.81 21.31 -49.42
C GLY A 5 -50.31 21.44 -49.59
N PHE A 6 -49.82 22.60 -50.02
CA PHE A 6 -48.39 22.88 -50.15
C PHE A 6 -47.69 22.96 -48.78
N LEU A 7 -48.38 23.49 -47.76
CA LEU A 7 -47.88 23.53 -46.38
C LEU A 7 -47.76 22.12 -45.78
N LEU A 8 -48.72 21.23 -46.05
CA LEU A 8 -48.67 19.84 -45.57
C LEU A 8 -47.57 19.00 -46.27
N LEU A 9 -47.34 19.24 -47.56
CA LEU A 9 -46.26 18.57 -48.30
C LEU A 9 -44.87 19.12 -47.92
N ALA A 10 -44.75 20.44 -47.69
CA ALA A 10 -43.52 21.07 -47.25
C ALA A 10 -43.15 20.71 -45.80
N LEU A 11 -44.13 20.63 -44.89
CA LEU A 11 -43.92 20.18 -43.50
C LEU A 11 -43.49 18.70 -43.46
N CYS A 12 -43.98 17.88 -44.39
CA CYS A 12 -43.60 16.46 -44.50
C CYS A 12 -42.18 16.29 -45.08
N VAL A 13 -41.82 17.07 -46.12
CA VAL A 13 -40.48 17.05 -46.73
C VAL A 13 -39.39 17.55 -45.78
N LEU A 14 -39.68 18.56 -44.94
CA LEU A 14 -38.75 19.06 -43.91
C LEU A 14 -38.58 18.10 -42.73
N CYS A 15 -39.61 17.30 -42.43
CA CYS A 15 -39.56 16.31 -41.37
C CYS A 15 -38.76 15.05 -41.77
N VAL A 16 -38.81 14.67 -43.06
CA VAL A 16 -38.10 13.50 -43.60
C VAL A 16 -36.59 13.77 -43.77
N SER A 17 -36.18 14.98 -44.14
CA SER A 17 -34.77 15.35 -44.30
C SER A 17 -34.03 15.55 -42.97
N ALA A 18 -34.73 15.85 -41.88
CA ALA A 18 -34.14 15.98 -40.54
C ALA A 18 -33.77 14.64 -39.86
N LEU A 19 -34.16 13.49 -40.45
CA LEU A 19 -33.97 12.17 -39.85
C LEU A 19 -32.64 11.49 -40.22
N ALA A 20 -31.82 12.10 -41.08
CA ALA A 20 -30.58 11.50 -41.59
C ALA A 20 -29.35 12.41 -41.45
N ALA A 21 -28.81 12.58 -40.24
CA ALA A 21 -27.37 12.73 -39.93
C ALA A 21 -27.13 13.26 -38.50
N PRO A 22 -26.46 12.51 -37.60
CA PRO A 22 -26.18 12.95 -36.25
C PRO A 22 -24.77 13.55 -36.16
N ALA A 23 -24.59 14.85 -36.48
CA ALA A 23 -23.33 15.56 -36.20
C ALA A 23 -23.39 17.11 -36.21
N ALA A 24 -24.49 17.75 -36.61
CA ALA A 24 -24.51 19.19 -36.90
C ALA A 24 -25.41 20.01 -35.95
N LEU A 25 -25.43 19.69 -34.65
CA LEU A 25 -26.34 20.33 -33.67
C LEU A 25 -25.95 21.74 -33.21
N ALA A 26 -24.86 22.34 -33.71
CA ALA A 26 -24.40 23.66 -33.25
C ALA A 26 -24.69 24.82 -34.23
N GLU A 27 -25.05 24.56 -35.50
CA GLU A 27 -25.16 25.61 -36.53
C GLU A 27 -26.61 25.97 -36.93
N SER A 28 -27.61 25.14 -36.62
CA SER A 28 -28.97 25.30 -37.15
C SER A 28 -29.92 26.15 -36.30
N VAL A 29 -29.50 26.64 -35.12
CA VAL A 29 -30.32 27.55 -34.30
C VAL A 29 -30.53 28.90 -35.02
N HIS A 30 -29.65 29.26 -35.96
CA HIS A 30 -29.84 30.43 -36.83
C HIS A 30 -30.88 30.20 -37.96
N GLY A 31 -31.10 28.96 -38.41
CA GLY A 31 -32.08 28.64 -39.46
C GLY A 31 -33.53 28.59 -38.95
N ALA A 32 -33.72 28.42 -37.64
CA ALA A 32 -35.04 28.45 -37.01
C ALA A 32 -35.64 29.87 -36.97
N GLN A 33 -34.81 30.91 -37.09
CA GLN A 33 -35.23 32.31 -36.99
C GLN A 33 -35.83 32.87 -38.29
N GLU A 34 -35.40 32.39 -39.48
CA GLU A 34 -35.97 32.84 -40.77
C GLU A 34 -37.38 32.30 -41.04
N ALA A 35 -37.74 31.15 -40.46
CA ALA A 35 -39.09 30.59 -40.62
C ALA A 35 -40.14 31.35 -39.79
N ILE A 36 -39.72 32.00 -38.70
CA ILE A 36 -40.62 32.75 -37.81
C ILE A 36 -40.93 34.14 -38.40
N THR A 37 -39.98 34.77 -39.10
CA THR A 37 -40.18 36.09 -39.74
C THR A 37 -40.99 36.03 -41.05
N ALA A 38 -41.02 34.88 -41.74
CA ALA A 38 -41.86 34.70 -42.93
C ALA A 38 -43.37 34.56 -42.61
N ILE A 39 -43.72 34.25 -41.36
CA ILE A 39 -45.12 34.11 -40.90
C ILE A 39 -45.81 35.48 -40.77
N GLU A 40 -45.04 36.58 -40.66
CA GLU A 40 -45.58 37.92 -40.42
C GLU A 40 -46.01 38.65 -41.72
N SER A 41 -45.58 38.20 -42.91
CA SER A 41 -45.76 38.93 -44.18
C SER A 41 -47.03 38.62 -44.98
N THR A 42 -47.96 37.78 -44.51
CA THR A 42 -49.21 37.50 -45.25
C THR A 42 -50.47 37.80 -44.45
N ALA A 43 -50.40 38.74 -43.50
CA ALA A 43 -51.57 39.38 -42.90
C ALA A 43 -52.03 40.56 -43.77
N ASP A 44 -52.37 40.31 -45.03
CA ASP A 44 -53.00 41.33 -45.87
C ASP A 44 -54.15 40.74 -46.70
N GLY A 45 -55.34 41.26 -46.45
CA GLY A 45 -56.48 41.34 -47.35
C GLY A 45 -57.18 40.05 -47.83
N ALA A 46 -58.34 39.73 -47.26
CA ALA A 46 -59.53 39.36 -48.04
C ALA A 46 -60.80 39.43 -47.19
N HIS A 47 -61.51 40.57 -47.29
CA HIS A 47 -62.93 40.65 -46.95
C HIS A 47 -63.74 39.83 -47.97
N ALA A 48 -64.62 38.95 -47.49
CA ALA A 48 -65.71 38.43 -48.28
C ALA A 48 -67.03 38.73 -47.56
N GLU A 49 -67.86 39.57 -48.17
CA GLU A 49 -69.23 39.84 -47.75
C GLU A 49 -70.07 38.55 -47.72
N HIS A 50 -70.91 38.40 -46.68
CA HIS A 50 -72.30 37.97 -46.83
C HIS A 50 -73.12 38.50 -45.64
N ALA A 51 -74.36 38.92 -45.94
CA ALA A 51 -75.18 39.83 -45.15
C ALA A 51 -76.09 39.17 -44.09
N SER A 52 -76.29 39.90 -42.99
CA SER A 52 -77.46 39.95 -42.06
C SER A 52 -77.77 38.67 -41.25
N LYS A 53 -77.89 38.66 -39.90
CA LYS A 53 -78.67 39.52 -38.99
C LYS A 53 -78.24 39.30 -37.50
N GLU A 54 -78.19 40.40 -36.75
CA GLU A 54 -78.27 40.60 -35.28
C GLU A 54 -77.37 39.87 -34.24
N ALA A 55 -76.73 40.74 -33.44
CA ALA A 55 -76.49 40.69 -31.99
C ALA A 55 -75.28 39.91 -31.43
N GLY A 56 -74.11 40.56 -31.51
CA GLY A 56 -72.89 40.30 -30.74
C GLY A 56 -71.76 41.15 -31.33
N LEU A 57 -70.71 41.50 -30.57
CA LEU A 57 -69.53 42.10 -31.22
C LEU A 57 -69.11 41.17 -32.37
N PRO A 58 -68.75 41.68 -33.57
CA PRO A 58 -68.47 40.86 -34.74
C PRO A 58 -67.29 39.88 -34.57
N GLN A 59 -66.60 39.90 -33.43
CA GLN A 59 -65.53 38.98 -33.04
C GLN A 59 -66.02 37.75 -32.24
N PHE A 60 -67.26 37.75 -31.73
CA PHE A 60 -67.86 36.64 -30.98
C PHE A 60 -68.96 35.94 -31.78
N ASP A 61 -68.70 35.60 -33.04
CA ASP A 61 -69.61 34.79 -33.84
C ASP A 61 -69.38 33.28 -33.54
N PRO A 62 -70.32 32.60 -32.84
CA PRO A 62 -70.17 31.21 -32.44
C PRO A 62 -70.14 30.23 -33.63
N SER A 63 -70.54 30.65 -34.83
CA SER A 63 -70.50 29.81 -36.03
C SER A 63 -69.08 29.43 -36.46
N THR A 64 -68.07 30.24 -36.13
CA THR A 64 -66.66 30.01 -36.54
C THR A 64 -65.87 29.19 -35.50
N TYR A 65 -66.35 29.11 -34.25
CA TYR A 65 -65.66 28.38 -33.17
C TYR A 65 -65.52 26.89 -33.43
N ALA A 66 -66.51 26.24 -34.06
CA ALA A 66 -66.44 24.82 -34.37
C ALA A 66 -65.25 24.49 -35.29
N SER A 67 -65.00 25.32 -36.31
CA SER A 67 -63.87 25.15 -37.23
C SER A 67 -62.53 25.42 -36.56
N GLN A 68 -62.45 26.46 -35.71
CA GLN A 68 -61.24 26.77 -34.95
C GLN A 68 -60.86 25.66 -33.96
N VAL A 69 -61.84 25.12 -33.23
CA VAL A 69 -61.64 24.01 -32.28
C VAL A 69 -61.26 22.72 -33.01
N PHE A 70 -61.85 22.46 -34.18
CA PHE A 70 -61.47 21.31 -35.00
C PHE A 70 -60.00 21.36 -35.42
N TRP A 71 -59.52 22.49 -35.96
CA TRP A 71 -58.10 22.63 -36.32
C TRP A 71 -57.17 22.64 -35.10
N LEU A 72 -57.60 23.21 -33.97
CA LEU A 72 -56.86 23.14 -32.72
C LEU A 72 -56.71 21.70 -32.23
N ALA A 73 -57.78 20.89 -32.30
CA ALA A 73 -57.73 19.48 -31.97
C ALA A 73 -56.79 18.69 -32.90
N VAL A 74 -56.83 18.96 -34.20
CA VAL A 74 -55.93 18.34 -35.18
C VAL A 74 -54.46 18.71 -34.90
N ALA A 75 -54.16 19.99 -34.68
CA ALA A 75 -52.80 20.45 -34.37
C ALA A 75 -52.30 19.89 -33.02
N PHE A 76 -53.17 19.86 -32.01
CA PHE A 76 -52.85 19.30 -30.69
C PHE A 76 -52.59 17.80 -30.77
N LEU A 77 -53.35 17.06 -31.56
CA LEU A 77 -53.14 15.62 -31.75
C LEU A 77 -51.78 15.35 -32.43
N ILE A 78 -51.44 16.12 -33.46
CA ILE A 78 -50.14 16.01 -34.14
C ILE A 78 -48.99 16.30 -33.17
N LEU A 79 -49.10 17.38 -32.39
CA LEU A 79 -48.11 17.72 -31.35
C LEU A 79 -47.99 16.61 -30.29
N TYR A 80 -49.12 16.07 -29.85
CA TYR A 80 -49.16 15.00 -28.85
C TYR A 80 -48.43 13.74 -29.31
N VAL A 81 -48.69 13.31 -30.55
CA VAL A 81 -48.00 12.15 -31.14
C VAL A 81 -46.49 12.41 -31.26
N PHE A 82 -46.09 13.62 -31.65
CA PHE A 82 -44.67 14.00 -31.72
C PHE A 82 -43.99 13.95 -30.34
N PHE A 83 -44.61 14.51 -29.30
CA PHE A 83 -44.07 14.46 -27.93
C PHE A 83 -44.01 13.04 -27.38
N SER A 84 -45.06 12.25 -27.59
CA SER A 84 -45.15 10.86 -27.15
C SER A 84 -44.06 9.99 -27.78
N THR A 85 -43.80 10.17 -29.08
CA THR A 85 -42.89 9.30 -29.83
C THR A 85 -41.42 9.74 -29.79
N ARG A 86 -41.13 11.02 -29.54
CA ARG A 86 -39.74 11.55 -29.60
C ARG A 86 -39.23 12.08 -28.26
N ILE A 87 -40.00 12.90 -27.57
CA ILE A 87 -39.53 13.61 -26.37
C ILE A 87 -39.48 12.67 -25.16
N LEU A 88 -40.56 11.92 -24.91
CA LEU A 88 -40.62 10.98 -23.78
C LEU A 88 -39.52 9.90 -23.83
N PRO A 89 -39.28 9.18 -24.95
CA PRO A 89 -38.23 8.17 -24.98
C PRO A 89 -36.83 8.78 -24.81
N ALA A 90 -36.57 9.98 -25.35
CA ALA A 90 -35.28 10.65 -25.19
C ALA A 90 -34.97 11.00 -23.72
N ILE A 91 -35.97 11.46 -22.95
CA ILE A 91 -35.80 11.74 -21.51
C ILE A 91 -35.60 10.44 -20.74
N SER A 92 -36.37 9.39 -21.05
CA SER A 92 -36.24 8.09 -20.37
C SER A 92 -34.85 7.47 -20.57
N GLY A 93 -34.31 7.51 -21.79
CA GLY A 93 -32.97 6.99 -22.08
C GLY A 93 -31.86 7.78 -21.38
N LEU A 94 -32.02 9.09 -21.20
CA LEU A 94 -31.07 9.90 -20.44
C LEU A 94 -31.08 9.55 -18.94
N LEU A 95 -32.27 9.36 -18.35
CA LEU A 95 -32.39 8.96 -16.96
C LEU A 95 -31.78 7.58 -16.73
N GLU A 96 -32.07 6.63 -17.61
CA GLU A 96 -31.51 5.28 -17.55
C GLU A 96 -29.99 5.29 -17.70
N ASN A 97 -29.45 6.08 -18.64
CA ASN A 97 -28.00 6.24 -18.79
C ASN A 97 -27.34 6.82 -17.52
N ARG A 98 -27.94 7.86 -16.91
CA ARG A 98 -27.43 8.42 -15.66
C ARG A 98 -27.49 7.39 -14.53
N GLN A 99 -28.58 6.65 -14.43
CA GLN A 99 -28.73 5.62 -13.40
C GLN A 99 -27.72 4.48 -13.61
N ALA A 100 -27.50 4.04 -14.84
CA ALA A 100 -26.48 3.06 -15.18
C ALA A 100 -25.07 3.53 -14.83
N HIS A 101 -24.74 4.79 -15.12
CA HIS A 101 -23.46 5.38 -14.71
C HIS A 101 -23.29 5.41 -13.19
N ILE A 102 -24.30 5.89 -12.44
CA ILE A 102 -24.24 5.94 -10.97
C ILE A 102 -24.08 4.52 -10.39
N GLN A 103 -24.82 3.55 -10.94
CA GLN A 103 -24.73 2.16 -10.47
C GLN A 103 -23.35 1.55 -10.78
N GLY A 104 -22.78 1.83 -11.96
CA GLY A 104 -21.45 1.39 -12.33
C GLY A 104 -20.34 2.04 -11.50
N ASP A 105 -20.49 3.33 -11.19
CA ASP A 105 -19.57 4.06 -10.30
C ASP A 105 -19.64 3.49 -8.87
N LEU A 106 -20.84 3.18 -8.38
CA LEU A 106 -21.03 2.58 -7.06
C LEU A 106 -20.42 1.18 -6.96
N GLU A 107 -20.65 0.33 -7.97
CA GLU A 107 -20.04 -1.00 -8.06
C GLU A 107 -18.51 -0.92 -8.14
N THR A 108 -17.99 0.03 -8.93
CA THR A 108 -16.55 0.26 -9.04
C THR A 108 -15.97 0.75 -7.71
N ALA A 109 -16.66 1.66 -7.02
CA ALA A 109 -16.23 2.15 -5.71
C ALA A 109 -16.23 1.02 -4.66
N GLU A 110 -17.26 0.17 -4.66
CA GLU A 110 -17.33 -0.99 -3.76
C GLU A 110 -16.22 -2.01 -4.06
N ARG A 111 -15.97 -2.31 -5.33
CA ARG A 111 -14.87 -3.18 -5.74
C ARG A 111 -13.51 -2.63 -5.31
N LEU A 112 -13.24 -1.36 -5.55
CA LEU A 112 -12.00 -0.69 -5.15
C LEU A 112 -11.84 -0.65 -3.63
N LYS A 113 -12.94 -0.43 -2.90
CA LYS A 113 -12.94 -0.50 -1.43
C LYS A 113 -12.58 -1.91 -0.94
N ASN A 114 -13.21 -2.94 -1.48
CA ASN A 114 -12.93 -4.33 -1.11
C ASN A 114 -11.48 -4.73 -1.44
N GLU A 115 -10.97 -4.28 -2.58
CA GLU A 115 -9.57 -4.49 -2.98
C GLU A 115 -8.61 -3.78 -2.02
N ALA A 116 -8.89 -2.53 -1.66
CA ALA A 116 -8.09 -1.77 -0.69
C ALA A 116 -8.10 -2.43 0.71
N GLU A 117 -9.26 -2.88 1.19
CA GLU A 117 -9.38 -3.61 2.46
C GLU A 117 -8.61 -4.94 2.44
N SER A 118 -8.66 -5.68 1.32
CA SER A 118 -7.90 -6.92 1.14
C SER A 118 -6.39 -6.67 1.13
N VAL A 119 -5.93 -5.63 0.44
CA VAL A 119 -4.51 -5.23 0.41
C VAL A 119 -4.06 -4.77 1.80
N GLN A 120 -4.87 -3.98 2.49
CA GLN A 120 -4.57 -3.53 3.85
C GLN A 120 -4.43 -4.73 4.80
N LYS A 121 -5.36 -5.68 4.75
CA LYS A 121 -5.28 -6.90 5.56
C LYS A 121 -4.01 -7.70 5.27
N THR A 122 -3.69 -7.90 3.99
CA THR A 122 -2.48 -8.64 3.58
C THR A 122 -1.21 -7.93 4.03
N TYR A 123 -1.20 -6.59 3.98
CA TYR A 123 -0.09 -5.77 4.46
C TYR A 123 0.09 -5.89 5.97
N ASP A 124 -0.98 -5.78 6.74
CA ASP A 124 -0.97 -5.91 8.20
C ASP A 124 -0.54 -7.32 8.63
N ASP A 125 -1.03 -8.37 7.95
CA ASP A 125 -0.64 -9.76 8.17
C ASP A 125 0.86 -9.97 7.87
N SER A 126 1.35 -9.40 6.77
CA SER A 126 2.78 -9.47 6.39
C SER A 126 3.67 -8.76 7.41
N LEU A 127 3.23 -7.60 7.90
CA LEU A 127 3.95 -6.83 8.91
C LEU A 127 3.96 -7.55 10.26
N SER A 128 2.84 -8.16 10.65
CA SER A 128 2.73 -9.00 11.85
C SER A 128 3.64 -10.22 11.75
N SER A 129 3.61 -10.94 10.63
CA SER A 129 4.47 -12.10 10.38
C SER A 129 5.95 -11.74 10.40
N ALA A 130 6.35 -10.64 9.76
CA ALA A 130 7.72 -10.16 9.76
C ALA A 130 8.21 -9.80 11.17
N ARG A 131 7.37 -9.15 11.99
CA ARG A 131 7.67 -8.86 13.40
C ARG A 131 7.81 -10.13 14.23
N ALA A 132 6.93 -11.11 14.03
CA ALA A 132 7.00 -12.40 14.70
C ALA A 132 8.30 -13.14 14.36
N GLN A 133 8.62 -13.27 13.06
CA GLN A 133 9.86 -13.92 12.59
C GLN A 133 11.12 -13.20 13.09
N ALA A 134 11.12 -11.86 13.13
CA ALA A 134 12.22 -11.10 13.67
C ALA A 134 12.41 -11.38 15.17
N SER A 135 11.32 -11.42 15.95
CA SER A 135 11.38 -11.71 17.39
C SER A 135 11.84 -13.14 17.68
N GLU A 136 11.38 -14.12 16.89
CA GLU A 136 11.80 -15.51 16.98
C GLU A 136 13.28 -15.67 16.63
N THR A 137 13.72 -15.03 15.55
CA THR A 137 15.14 -15.02 15.15
C THR A 137 16.00 -14.39 16.24
N LEU A 138 15.57 -13.27 16.83
CA LEU A 138 16.29 -12.61 17.90
C LEU A 138 16.40 -13.50 19.15
N ALA A 139 15.31 -14.16 19.53
CA ALA A 139 15.30 -15.13 20.64
C ALA A 139 16.25 -16.31 20.38
N ALA A 140 16.19 -16.91 19.20
CA ALA A 140 17.06 -18.01 18.79
C ALA A 140 18.54 -17.58 18.74
N MET A 141 18.84 -16.36 18.27
CA MET A 141 20.20 -15.82 18.27
C MET A 141 20.70 -15.58 19.70
N HIS A 142 19.87 -15.04 20.59
CA HIS A 142 20.24 -14.87 22.00
C HIS A 142 20.55 -16.21 22.67
N GLU A 143 19.77 -17.25 22.40
CA GLU A 143 20.04 -18.59 22.92
C GLU A 143 21.35 -19.17 22.36
N LYS A 144 21.56 -19.06 21.05
CA LYS A 144 22.82 -19.49 20.40
C LYS A 144 24.03 -18.77 20.95
N ILE A 145 23.95 -17.45 21.14
CA ILE A 145 25.02 -16.62 21.73
C ILE A 145 25.29 -17.07 23.16
N LYS A 146 24.26 -17.24 24.00
CA LYS A 146 24.42 -17.74 25.37
C LYS A 146 25.11 -19.11 25.40
N ALA A 147 24.64 -20.05 24.58
CA ALA A 147 25.22 -21.38 24.48
C ALA A 147 26.68 -21.35 24.01
N HIS A 148 26.99 -20.51 23.02
CA HIS A 148 28.35 -20.32 22.52
C HIS A 148 29.27 -19.70 23.58
N THR A 149 28.83 -18.66 24.27
CA THR A 149 29.58 -18.02 25.36
C THR A 149 29.85 -19.00 26.50
N ILE A 150 28.86 -19.83 26.89
CA ILE A 150 29.07 -20.87 27.91
C ILE A 150 30.12 -21.88 27.45
N LYS A 151 30.05 -22.35 26.19
CA LYS A 151 31.04 -23.28 25.63
C LYS A 151 32.45 -22.68 25.60
N GLN A 152 32.59 -21.44 25.14
CA GLN A 152 33.88 -20.75 25.11
C GLN A 152 34.44 -20.51 26.51
N ASN A 153 33.60 -20.08 27.45
CA ASN A 153 34.02 -19.90 28.84
C ASN A 153 34.47 -21.22 29.48
N LYS A 154 33.77 -22.34 29.24
CA LYS A 154 34.21 -23.66 29.72
C LYS A 154 35.54 -24.08 29.11
N ALA A 155 35.69 -23.97 27.79
CA ALA A 155 36.96 -24.29 27.12
C ALA A 155 38.12 -23.38 27.59
N PHE A 156 37.85 -22.11 27.85
CA PHE A 156 38.83 -21.17 28.39
C PHE A 156 39.22 -21.51 29.84
N GLN A 157 38.24 -21.86 30.67
CA GLN A 157 38.48 -22.33 32.05
C GLN A 157 39.34 -23.59 32.05
N GLU A 158 39.00 -24.59 31.23
CA GLU A 158 39.78 -25.83 31.10
C GLU A 158 41.22 -25.57 30.67
N LYS A 159 41.43 -24.71 29.66
CA LYS A 159 42.79 -24.32 29.24
C LYS A 159 43.56 -23.62 30.36
N THR A 160 42.92 -22.66 31.03
CA THR A 160 43.55 -21.90 32.13
C THR A 160 43.93 -22.83 33.28
N THR A 161 43.06 -23.77 33.65
CA THR A 161 43.35 -24.76 34.71
C THR A 161 44.50 -25.67 34.32
N ASN A 162 44.56 -26.14 33.06
CA ASN A 162 45.66 -26.97 32.58
C ASN A 162 47.00 -26.20 32.57
N GLU A 163 47.00 -24.95 32.12
CA GLU A 163 48.18 -24.08 32.15
C GLU A 163 48.62 -23.80 33.60
N LEU A 164 47.66 -23.56 34.51
CA LEU A 164 47.94 -23.38 35.93
C LEU A 164 48.65 -24.60 36.51
N HIS A 165 48.12 -25.81 36.29
CA HIS A 165 48.76 -27.05 36.76
C HIS A 165 50.14 -27.29 36.14
N ALA A 166 50.34 -26.95 34.87
CA ALA A 166 51.63 -27.05 34.22
C ALA A 166 52.65 -26.08 34.83
N VAL A 167 52.23 -24.84 35.12
CA VAL A 167 53.05 -23.83 35.80
C VAL A 167 53.36 -24.25 37.24
N GLU A 168 52.37 -24.74 38.00
CA GLU A 168 52.55 -25.28 39.35
C GLU A 168 53.60 -26.41 39.38
N SER A 169 53.51 -27.35 38.43
CA SER A 169 54.50 -28.44 38.31
C SER A 169 55.90 -27.92 37.97
N ARG A 170 56.01 -26.91 37.09
CA ARG A 170 57.30 -26.27 36.75
C ARG A 170 57.89 -25.51 37.93
N ILE A 171 57.06 -24.80 38.69
CA ILE A 171 57.48 -24.10 39.91
C ILE A 171 57.98 -25.14 40.91
N ALA A 172 57.23 -26.21 41.17
CA ALA A 172 57.64 -27.26 42.10
C ALA A 172 59.02 -27.83 41.77
N LYS A 173 59.25 -28.21 40.50
CA LYS A 173 60.57 -28.67 40.03
C LYS A 173 61.66 -27.61 40.18
N ALA A 174 61.40 -26.36 39.80
CA ALA A 174 62.37 -25.29 39.94
C ALA A 174 62.75 -25.02 41.41
N THR A 175 61.80 -25.15 42.36
CA THR A 175 62.10 -25.10 43.80
C THR A 175 62.95 -26.28 44.26
N GLU A 176 62.65 -27.50 43.79
CA GLU A 176 63.44 -28.70 44.12
C GLU A 176 64.88 -28.57 43.61
N ASP A 177 65.05 -28.17 42.35
CA ASP A 177 66.35 -27.91 41.73
C ASP A 177 67.10 -26.79 42.46
N ALA A 178 66.42 -25.70 42.84
CA ALA A 178 67.03 -24.59 43.57
C ALA A 178 67.49 -24.99 44.99
N ILE A 179 66.73 -25.82 45.69
CA ILE A 179 67.13 -26.36 47.01
C ILE A 179 68.33 -27.30 46.85
N ALA A 180 68.34 -28.16 45.83
CA ALA A 180 69.46 -29.06 45.57
C ALA A 180 70.76 -28.31 45.23
N GLU A 181 70.67 -27.26 44.41
CA GLU A 181 71.81 -26.39 44.09
C GLU A 181 72.28 -25.62 45.35
N MET A 182 71.34 -25.15 46.18
CA MET A 182 71.67 -24.49 47.44
C MET A 182 72.40 -25.42 48.41
N ASP A 183 72.00 -26.70 48.52
CA ASP A 183 72.69 -27.72 49.33
C ASP A 183 74.11 -28.00 48.82
N ALA A 184 74.30 -28.04 47.50
CA ALA A 184 75.62 -28.20 46.88
C ALA A 184 76.52 -26.99 47.17
N VAL A 185 76.00 -25.77 46.99
CA VAL A 185 76.71 -24.52 47.31
C VAL A 185 77.02 -24.43 48.80
N ALA A 186 76.09 -24.80 49.69
CA ALA A 186 76.30 -24.80 51.13
C ALA A 186 77.41 -25.79 51.55
N THR A 187 77.43 -26.98 50.95
CA THR A 187 78.49 -27.99 51.18
C THR A 187 79.85 -27.46 50.73
N ASN A 188 79.92 -26.85 49.55
CA ASN A 188 81.15 -26.24 49.03
C ASN A 188 81.64 -25.12 49.95
N ILE A 189 80.77 -24.18 50.36
CA ILE A 189 81.11 -23.09 51.30
C ILE A 189 81.59 -23.65 52.64
N ALA A 190 80.91 -24.66 53.20
CA ALA A 190 81.31 -25.29 54.46
C ALA A 190 82.70 -25.94 54.37
N THR A 191 83.01 -26.63 53.26
CA THR A 191 84.33 -27.21 53.04
C THR A 191 85.42 -26.16 52.88
N ASP A 192 85.12 -25.03 52.22
CA ASP A 192 86.07 -23.94 52.03
C ASP A 192 86.34 -23.17 53.33
N ILE A 193 85.31 -22.98 54.17
CA ILE A 193 85.46 -22.43 55.53
C ILE A 193 86.30 -23.38 56.39
N LEU A 194 86.01 -24.68 56.35
CA LEU A 194 86.76 -25.68 57.12
C LEU A 194 88.23 -25.74 56.69
N ARG A 195 88.51 -25.76 55.38
CA ARG A 195 89.87 -25.67 54.82
C ARG A 195 90.62 -24.44 55.33
N LYS A 196 89.96 -23.27 55.38
CA LYS A 196 90.55 -22.02 55.89
C LYS A 196 90.81 -22.03 57.40
N LEU A 197 90.05 -22.81 58.19
CA LEU A 197 90.16 -22.87 59.64
C LEU A 197 91.11 -23.96 60.17
N THR A 198 91.13 -25.15 59.55
CA THR A 198 91.87 -26.31 60.07
C THR A 198 93.13 -26.67 59.27
N GLY A 199 93.32 -26.14 58.05
CA GLY A 199 94.54 -26.34 57.26
C GLY A 199 94.83 -27.78 56.82
N ILE A 200 93.85 -28.68 56.93
CA ILE A 200 93.93 -30.10 56.53
C ILE A 200 92.88 -30.34 55.43
N GLU A 201 93.29 -30.91 54.30
CA GLU A 201 92.44 -31.30 53.18
C GLU A 201 91.51 -32.45 53.60
N THR A 202 90.22 -32.19 53.81
CA THR A 202 89.22 -33.25 53.94
C THR A 202 88.48 -33.44 52.63
N THR A 203 88.22 -34.71 52.28
CA THR A 203 87.57 -35.09 51.03
C THR A 203 86.08 -34.74 51.04
N PRO A 204 85.52 -34.25 49.91
CA PRO A 204 84.14 -33.76 49.81
C PRO A 204 83.07 -34.83 50.13
N GLU A 205 83.39 -36.12 50.06
CA GLU A 205 82.46 -37.22 50.36
C GLU A 205 82.10 -37.36 51.86
N GLU A 206 83.01 -37.02 52.79
CA GLU A 206 82.74 -37.12 54.24
C GLU A 206 81.91 -35.96 54.76
N ALA A 207 82.14 -34.74 54.24
CA ALA A 207 81.35 -33.56 54.57
C ALA A 207 79.88 -33.70 54.16
N GLY A 208 79.62 -34.25 52.96
CA GLY A 208 78.25 -34.54 52.50
C GLY A 208 77.52 -35.60 53.34
N LYS A 209 78.26 -36.55 53.94
CA LYS A 209 77.70 -37.59 54.83
C LYS A 209 77.30 -37.03 56.20
N ILE A 210 78.11 -36.13 56.77
CA ILE A 210 77.80 -35.45 58.03
C ILE A 210 76.58 -34.53 57.86
N LEU A 211 76.51 -33.76 56.77
CA LEU A 211 75.38 -32.87 56.49
C LEU A 211 74.06 -33.65 56.35
N LYS A 212 74.06 -34.78 55.60
CA LYS A 212 72.88 -35.66 55.51
C LYS A 212 72.49 -36.28 56.85
N SER A 213 73.45 -36.61 57.71
CA SER A 213 73.17 -37.14 59.05
C SER A 213 72.58 -36.09 59.99
N MET A 214 72.94 -34.81 59.82
CA MET A 214 72.32 -33.69 60.54
C MET A 214 70.90 -33.43 60.07
N ASN A 215 70.66 -33.37 58.75
CA ASN A 215 69.32 -33.12 58.21
C ASN A 215 68.32 -34.26 58.57
N LYS A 216 68.77 -35.51 58.57
CA LYS A 216 67.95 -36.67 58.99
C LYS A 216 67.65 -36.70 60.49
N LYS A 217 68.51 -36.11 61.33
CA LYS A 217 68.30 -36.06 62.79
C LYS A 217 67.28 -34.99 63.21
N GLU A 218 67.07 -33.95 62.40
CA GLU A 218 66.07 -32.91 62.69
C GLU A 218 64.68 -33.20 62.08
N ALA A 219 64.59 -34.11 61.10
CA ALA A 219 63.33 -34.51 60.47
C ALA A 219 62.61 -35.69 61.16
N ALA A 220 63.13 -36.21 62.28
CA ALA A 220 62.55 -37.27 63.11
C ALA A 220 62.20 -36.72 64.50
#